data_AF-A0AAD8X319-F1
#
_entry.id   AF-A0AAD8X319-F1
#
_cell.length_a   1.000
_cell.length_b   1.000
_cell.length_c   1.000
_cell.angle_alpha   90.00
_cell.angle_beta   90.00
_cell.angle_gamma   90.00
#
_symmetry.space_group_name_H-M   'P 1'
#
loop_
_entity.id
_entity.type
_entity.pdbx_description
1 polymer ?
#
loop_
_entity_poly.entity_id
_entity_poly.type
_entity_poly.pdbx_seq_one_letter_code
_entity_poly.pdbx_strand_id
1 'polypeptide(L)'
;MVVSAPLCHGFLPFSAAAKGSSACSRRRRLVLGAGCHSSPVAAVATDAAPVADAARVARRRCECFDLHQQIVPFAESWARQKSIVKRRKGLVDSNEDHTDTLIALQHPPIYTLGTGSSEEFLHFDVGDSPYEVHRIDRGGEVTYHGPGQLVMYPIINLRYHELDLHWYLRSLEDVIIRALHSAFSIKASTVKGLTGVWVGDQKVAAIGIHCSRYIVYHGLALNVTTDLAPFERIVPCGIKDRRVGSIKDILQRASNGRELNDAELMDIAYESLIKEFAEIFQLSLEPSTDLYL
;
A
#
# COMPACT_ATOMS: atom_id res chain seq x y z
N MET A 1 8.57 -18.99 -38.87
CA MET A 1 8.22 -17.58 -39.21
C MET A 1 8.10 -16.82 -37.91
N VAL A 2 9.14 -16.06 -37.58
CA VAL A 2 9.24 -15.23 -36.39
C VAL A 2 8.84 -13.82 -36.81
N VAL A 3 7.84 -13.24 -36.16
CA VAL A 3 7.48 -11.83 -36.38
C VAL A 3 7.82 -11.07 -35.10
N SER A 4 8.92 -10.34 -35.17
CA SER A 4 9.36 -9.36 -34.18
C SER A 4 8.47 -8.12 -34.19
N ALA A 5 8.08 -7.63 -33.02
CA ALA A 5 7.49 -6.30 -32.83
C ALA A 5 8.55 -5.34 -32.26
N PRO A 6 8.51 -4.04 -32.61
CA PRO A 6 9.67 -3.15 -32.47
C PRO A 6 9.75 -2.44 -31.11
N LEU A 7 10.99 -2.16 -30.74
CA LEU A 7 11.44 -1.32 -29.63
C LEU A 7 11.10 0.16 -29.86
N CYS A 8 10.54 0.83 -28.86
CA CYS A 8 10.51 2.30 -28.79
C CYS A 8 11.43 2.79 -27.67
N HIS A 9 12.53 3.43 -28.06
CA HIS A 9 13.34 4.31 -27.23
C HIS A 9 12.96 5.77 -27.51
N GLY A 10 13.01 6.64 -26.49
CA GLY A 10 12.93 8.08 -26.68
C GLY A 10 12.66 8.89 -25.41
N PHE A 11 13.74 9.27 -24.72
CA PHE A 11 13.81 10.23 -23.63
C PHE A 11 13.35 11.65 -24.05
N LEU A 12 12.95 12.50 -23.09
CA LEU A 12 13.57 13.81 -22.80
C LEU A 12 13.07 14.38 -21.44
N PRO A 13 13.90 15.12 -20.66
CA PRO A 13 13.59 15.61 -19.32
C PRO A 13 13.14 17.09 -19.29
N PHE A 14 12.32 17.46 -18.29
CA PHE A 14 11.94 18.86 -18.01
C PHE A 14 12.96 19.54 -17.08
N SER A 15 13.42 20.72 -17.51
CA SER A 15 14.37 21.59 -16.81
C SER A 15 13.71 22.43 -15.72
N ALA A 16 14.40 22.57 -14.59
CA ALA A 16 14.14 23.53 -13.53
C ALA A 16 14.45 24.97 -13.98
N ALA A 17 13.71 25.94 -13.44
CA ALA A 17 14.03 27.37 -13.53
C ALA A 17 13.95 27.99 -12.12
N ALA A 18 15.10 28.46 -11.63
CA ALA A 18 15.25 29.27 -10.44
C ALA A 18 15.79 30.65 -10.84
N LYS A 19 15.10 31.72 -10.44
CA LYS A 19 15.57 33.12 -10.26
C LYS A 19 14.59 33.72 -9.24
N GLY A 20 14.95 34.44 -8.18
CA GLY A 20 16.12 35.27 -7.93
C GLY A 20 15.61 36.59 -7.32
N SER A 21 15.75 36.71 -6.01
CA SER A 21 15.85 37.92 -5.17
C SER A 21 15.65 39.32 -5.81
N SER A 22 14.80 40.14 -5.18
CA SER A 22 15.16 41.54 -4.92
C SER A 22 14.45 42.09 -3.67
N ALA A 23 15.25 42.43 -2.66
CA ALA A 23 14.85 43.21 -1.50
C ALA A 23 14.70 44.70 -1.86
N CYS A 24 13.66 45.37 -1.36
CA CYS A 24 13.62 46.82 -1.29
C CYS A 24 13.16 47.24 0.11
N SER A 25 14.09 47.84 0.85
CA SER A 25 13.85 48.51 2.13
C SER A 25 13.30 49.91 1.88
N ARG A 26 12.38 50.38 2.74
CA ARG A 26 12.56 51.61 3.54
C ARG A 26 11.28 52.06 4.27
N ARG A 27 11.51 52.32 5.56
CA ARG A 27 11.07 53.47 6.39
C ARG A 27 9.66 53.47 6.98
N ARG A 28 9.67 53.34 8.32
CA ARG A 28 8.70 53.84 9.30
C ARG A 28 8.44 55.34 9.13
N ARG A 29 7.18 55.76 9.31
CA ARG A 29 6.86 57.03 9.97
C ARG A 29 5.53 56.92 10.72
N LEU A 30 5.58 57.34 11.97
CA LEU A 30 4.51 57.42 12.96
C LEU A 30 4.01 58.88 12.98
N VAL A 31 2.71 59.14 12.90
CA VAL A 31 2.08 60.41 13.32
C VAL A 31 0.67 60.14 13.85
N LEU A 32 0.39 60.70 15.03
CA LEU A 32 -0.88 60.74 15.77
C LEU A 32 -1.70 62.00 15.41
N GLY A 33 -3.03 61.96 15.54
CA GLY A 33 -3.83 63.16 15.90
C GLY A 33 -5.21 63.37 15.23
N ALA A 34 -6.27 62.91 15.92
CA ALA A 34 -7.62 63.47 16.18
C ALA A 34 -8.39 64.39 15.19
N GLY A 35 -9.71 64.11 15.03
CA GLY A 35 -10.75 65.15 14.82
C GLY A 35 -12.01 64.75 14.03
N CYS A 36 -13.08 64.35 14.75
CA CYS A 36 -14.54 64.39 14.52
C CYS A 36 -15.15 64.89 13.18
N HIS A 37 -16.23 64.21 12.69
CA HIS A 37 -17.62 64.72 12.50
C HIS A 37 -18.60 63.67 11.88
N SER A 38 -19.74 63.47 12.57
CA SER A 38 -21.11 62.98 12.23
C SER A 38 -21.48 62.12 10.98
N SER A 39 -22.08 60.95 11.25
CA SER A 39 -23.28 60.23 10.71
C SER A 39 -23.71 60.31 9.21
N PRO A 40 -24.40 59.30 8.61
CA PRO A 40 -25.28 58.30 9.24
C PRO A 40 -25.12 56.83 8.79
N VAL A 41 -25.89 55.98 9.48
CA VAL A 41 -26.04 54.53 9.39
C VAL A 41 -26.54 54.07 8.01
N ALA A 42 -25.82 53.12 7.40
CA ALA A 42 -26.33 52.25 6.34
C ALA A 42 -26.03 50.80 6.74
N ALA A 43 -27.08 50.00 6.91
CA ALA A 43 -27.00 48.56 7.06
C ALA A 43 -26.72 47.89 5.69
N VAL A 44 -26.41 46.58 5.73
CA VAL A 44 -26.22 45.63 4.62
C VAL A 44 -24.76 45.58 4.11
N ALA A 45 -24.03 44.46 4.07
CA ALA A 45 -24.33 43.04 4.28
C ALA A 45 -23.17 42.40 5.07
N THR A 46 -23.49 41.41 5.91
CA THR A 46 -22.47 40.50 6.46
C THR A 46 -21.96 39.64 5.31
N ASP A 47 -20.71 39.86 4.92
CA ASP A 47 -19.99 39.00 4.01
C ASP A 47 -19.89 37.62 4.66
N ALA A 48 -20.72 36.69 4.20
CA ALA A 48 -20.67 35.32 4.62
C ALA A 48 -19.31 34.77 4.17
N ALA A 49 -18.50 34.32 5.13
CA ALA A 49 -17.29 33.58 4.85
C ALA A 49 -17.60 32.48 3.81
N PRO A 50 -16.74 32.25 2.81
CA PRO A 50 -16.99 31.20 1.84
C PRO A 50 -17.04 29.89 2.62
N VAL A 51 -18.23 29.31 2.70
CA VAL A 51 -18.40 27.92 3.11
C VAL A 51 -17.62 27.14 2.06
N ALA A 52 -16.47 26.62 2.45
CA ALA A 52 -15.68 25.74 1.64
C ALA A 52 -16.50 24.48 1.40
N ASP A 53 -17.34 24.50 0.36
CA ASP A 53 -17.89 23.31 -0.25
C ASP A 53 -16.76 22.68 -1.06
N ALA A 54 -15.81 22.08 -0.32
CA ALA A 54 -14.89 21.13 -0.88
C ALA A 54 -15.75 19.95 -1.30
N ALA A 55 -16.15 19.94 -2.57
CA ALA A 55 -16.84 18.82 -3.20
C ALA A 55 -16.16 17.54 -2.74
N ARG A 56 -16.80 16.81 -1.83
CA ARG A 56 -16.29 15.54 -1.31
C ARG A 56 -16.26 14.62 -2.51
N VAL A 57 -15.08 14.45 -3.11
CA VAL A 57 -14.87 13.52 -4.22
C VAL A 57 -15.49 12.20 -3.76
N ALA A 58 -16.53 11.76 -4.48
CA ALA A 58 -17.28 10.59 -4.07
C ALA A 58 -16.31 9.41 -4.01
N ARG A 59 -16.17 8.80 -2.83
CA ARG A 59 -15.28 7.67 -2.62
C ARG A 59 -15.69 6.53 -3.55
N ARG A 60 -14.73 5.92 -4.22
CA ARG A 60 -14.99 4.81 -5.15
C ARG A 60 -15.35 3.57 -4.35
N ARG A 61 -16.37 2.83 -4.81
CA ARG A 61 -16.80 1.60 -4.18
C ARG A 61 -15.70 0.53 -4.28
N CYS A 62 -15.45 -0.16 -3.18
CA CYS A 62 -14.52 -1.29 -3.11
C CYS A 62 -15.15 -2.43 -2.32
N GLU A 63 -15.34 -3.56 -2.99
CA GLU A 63 -15.81 -4.80 -2.36
C GLU A 63 -14.68 -5.42 -1.53
N CYS A 64 -14.92 -5.69 -0.25
CA CYS A 64 -13.94 -6.20 0.70
C CYS A 64 -14.27 -7.64 1.11
N PHE A 65 -13.37 -8.57 0.78
CA PHE A 65 -13.35 -9.93 1.29
C PHE A 65 -12.52 -9.94 2.57
N ASP A 66 -13.20 -9.75 3.70
CA ASP A 66 -12.58 -9.78 5.02
C ASP A 66 -12.43 -11.21 5.53
N LEU A 67 -11.21 -11.72 5.45
CA LEU A 67 -10.84 -13.07 5.84
C LEU A 67 -9.55 -13.04 6.65
N HIS A 68 -9.24 -11.92 7.31
CA HIS A 68 -7.97 -11.72 7.99
C HIS A 68 -7.72 -12.72 9.12
N GLN A 69 -8.79 -13.32 9.67
CA GLN A 69 -8.74 -14.41 10.65
C GLN A 69 -8.70 -15.82 10.03
N GLN A 70 -8.76 -15.94 8.70
CA GLN A 70 -8.83 -17.22 8.00
C GLN A 70 -7.50 -17.56 7.33
N ILE A 71 -7.12 -18.83 7.44
CA ILE A 71 -6.01 -19.43 6.69
C ILE A 71 -6.57 -19.97 5.39
N VAL A 72 -6.24 -19.31 4.27
CA VAL A 72 -6.75 -19.65 2.94
C VAL A 72 -5.63 -20.29 2.12
N PRO A 73 -5.85 -21.47 1.49
CA PRO A 73 -4.89 -22.05 0.57
C PRO A 73 -4.48 -21.06 -0.54
N PHE A 74 -3.17 -20.95 -0.79
CA PHE A 74 -2.65 -19.96 -1.73
C PHE A 74 -3.25 -20.11 -3.13
N ALA A 75 -3.31 -21.35 -3.63
CA ALA A 75 -3.83 -21.66 -4.96
C ALA A 75 -5.29 -21.19 -5.16
N GLU A 76 -6.14 -21.33 -4.13
CA GLU A 76 -7.54 -20.88 -4.16
C GLU A 76 -7.62 -19.35 -4.25
N SER A 77 -6.93 -18.66 -3.35
CA SER A 77 -6.89 -17.19 -3.35
C SER A 77 -6.30 -16.61 -4.65
N TRP A 78 -5.29 -17.28 -5.23
CA TRP A 78 -4.65 -16.85 -6.46
C TRP A 78 -5.57 -17.07 -7.66
N ALA A 79 -6.22 -18.24 -7.75
CA ALA A 79 -7.23 -18.49 -8.78
C ALA A 79 -8.37 -17.45 -8.73
N ARG A 80 -8.80 -17.08 -7.52
CA ARG A 80 -9.81 -16.05 -7.29
C ARG A 80 -9.36 -14.67 -7.78
N GLN A 81 -8.14 -14.24 -7.43
CA GLN A 81 -7.56 -13.00 -7.95
C GLN A 81 -7.58 -12.99 -9.49
N LYS A 82 -7.12 -14.08 -10.12
CA LYS A 82 -7.09 -14.21 -11.59
C LYS A 82 -8.49 -14.16 -12.20
N SER A 83 -9.49 -14.77 -11.56
CA SER A 83 -10.89 -14.73 -11.98
C SER A 83 -11.46 -13.31 -11.94
N ILE A 84 -11.26 -12.59 -10.83
CA ILE A 84 -11.70 -11.19 -10.67
C ILE A 84 -11.02 -10.30 -11.73
N VAL A 85 -9.70 -10.41 -11.88
CA VAL A 85 -8.95 -9.65 -12.90
C VAL A 85 -9.46 -9.96 -14.30
N LYS A 86 -9.70 -11.23 -14.64
CA LYS A 86 -10.22 -11.63 -15.95
C LYS A 86 -11.59 -11.02 -16.23
N ARG A 87 -12.51 -11.10 -15.27
CA ARG A 87 -13.86 -10.50 -15.37
C ARG A 87 -13.77 -8.99 -15.56
N ARG A 88 -13.03 -8.31 -14.69
CA ARG A 88 -12.93 -6.84 -14.71
C ARG A 88 -12.21 -6.30 -15.94
N LYS A 89 -11.24 -7.03 -16.49
CA LYS A 89 -10.61 -6.70 -17.79
C LYS A 89 -11.60 -6.58 -18.94
N GLY A 90 -12.70 -7.35 -18.91
CA GLY A 90 -13.77 -7.27 -19.91
C GLY A 90 -14.60 -5.99 -19.83
N LEU A 91 -14.56 -5.29 -18.69
CA LEU A 91 -15.33 -4.07 -18.42
C LEU A 91 -14.50 -2.78 -18.65
N VAL A 92 -13.19 -2.92 -18.91
CA VAL A 92 -12.28 -1.76 -19.03
C VAL A 92 -12.61 -0.93 -20.27
N ASP A 93 -12.88 -1.56 -21.42
CA ASP A 93 -13.09 -0.84 -22.68
C ASP A 93 -14.47 -0.16 -22.73
N SER A 94 -15.47 -0.72 -22.05
CA SER A 94 -16.80 -0.12 -21.89
C SER A 94 -16.87 0.93 -20.76
N ASN A 95 -15.78 1.09 -19.98
CA ASN A 95 -15.73 1.91 -18.77
C ASN A 95 -16.77 1.52 -17.70
N GLU A 96 -17.16 0.24 -17.67
CA GLU A 96 -18.17 -0.32 -16.74
C GLU A 96 -17.55 -0.92 -15.47
N ASP A 97 -16.22 -0.82 -15.31
CA ASP A 97 -15.51 -1.28 -14.13
C ASP A 97 -15.67 -0.31 -12.95
N HIS A 98 -16.86 -0.29 -12.34
CA HIS A 98 -17.25 0.69 -11.32
C HIS A 98 -16.85 0.33 -9.87
N THR A 99 -16.28 -0.84 -9.62
CA THR A 99 -16.00 -1.32 -8.26
C THR A 99 -14.63 -1.97 -8.19
N ASP A 100 -13.81 -1.51 -7.25
CA ASP A 100 -12.55 -2.17 -6.91
C ASP A 100 -12.78 -3.34 -5.96
N THR A 101 -11.75 -4.16 -5.73
CA THR A 101 -11.84 -5.30 -4.82
C THR A 101 -10.64 -5.32 -3.89
N LEU A 102 -10.86 -5.66 -2.64
CA LEU A 102 -9.83 -5.93 -1.65
C LEU A 102 -10.05 -7.31 -1.05
N ILE A 103 -9.00 -8.11 -0.95
CA ILE A 103 -9.02 -9.38 -0.22
C ILE A 103 -7.98 -9.28 0.89
N ALA A 104 -8.38 -9.51 2.14
CA ALA A 104 -7.48 -9.55 3.29
C ALA A 104 -7.55 -10.94 3.92
N LEU A 105 -6.41 -11.62 4.08
CA LEU A 105 -6.36 -13.02 4.51
C LEU A 105 -5.01 -13.39 5.13
N GLN A 106 -4.88 -14.65 5.52
CA GLN A 106 -3.62 -15.31 5.81
C GLN A 106 -3.46 -16.56 4.93
N HIS A 107 -2.22 -17.06 4.80
CA HIS A 107 -1.93 -18.29 4.06
C HIS A 107 -1.37 -19.39 4.96
N PRO A 108 -1.54 -20.68 4.61
CA PRO A 108 -0.67 -21.72 5.16
C PRO A 108 0.78 -21.45 4.76
N PRO A 109 1.77 -22.05 5.44
CA PRO A 109 3.18 -21.90 5.08
C PRO A 109 3.44 -22.20 3.60
N ILE A 110 3.99 -21.22 2.87
CA ILE A 110 4.25 -21.30 1.43
C ILE A 110 5.36 -20.37 0.99
N TYR A 111 6.13 -20.79 -0.03
CA TYR A 111 7.03 -19.91 -0.76
C TYR A 111 6.42 -19.51 -2.11
N THR A 112 6.55 -18.24 -2.46
CA THR A 112 6.19 -17.75 -3.79
C THR A 112 7.40 -17.13 -4.48
N LEU A 113 7.59 -17.46 -5.75
CA LEU A 113 8.66 -16.97 -6.60
C LEU A 113 8.06 -15.99 -7.61
N GLY A 114 8.36 -14.71 -7.45
CA GLY A 114 7.96 -13.69 -8.41
C GLY A 114 8.76 -13.76 -9.72
N THR A 115 8.44 -12.85 -10.63
CA THR A 115 9.05 -12.74 -11.96
C THR A 115 10.55 -12.45 -11.93
N GLY A 116 11.07 -11.84 -10.88
CA GLY A 116 12.51 -11.61 -10.67
C GLY A 116 13.23 -12.74 -9.95
N SER A 117 12.52 -13.79 -9.52
CA SER A 117 13.11 -14.86 -8.70
C SER A 117 13.80 -15.94 -9.53
N SER A 118 14.97 -16.36 -9.08
CA SER A 118 15.65 -17.60 -9.48
C SER A 118 15.60 -18.62 -8.32
N GLU A 119 15.98 -19.87 -8.61
CA GLU A 119 16.13 -20.92 -7.59
C GLU A 119 17.38 -20.71 -6.71
N GLU A 120 18.33 -19.86 -7.13
CA GLU A 120 19.53 -19.54 -6.35
C GLU A 120 19.24 -18.75 -5.06
N PHE A 121 18.03 -18.19 -4.98
CA PHE A 121 17.52 -17.55 -3.77
C PHE A 121 16.90 -18.54 -2.78
N LEU A 122 16.91 -19.85 -3.07
CA LEU A 122 16.47 -20.90 -2.17
C LEU A 122 17.68 -21.57 -1.52
N HIS A 123 17.61 -21.83 -0.22
CA HIS A 123 18.59 -22.64 0.49
C HIS A 123 18.16 -24.12 0.59
N PHE A 124 17.30 -24.54 -0.34
CA PHE A 124 16.74 -25.88 -0.48
C PHE A 124 16.39 -26.13 -1.94
N ASP A 125 16.33 -27.40 -2.34
CA ASP A 125 15.85 -27.80 -3.66
C ASP A 125 14.33 -27.76 -3.70
N VAL A 126 13.73 -27.29 -4.80
CA VAL A 126 12.26 -27.17 -4.94
C VAL A 126 11.55 -28.51 -4.70
N GLY A 127 12.16 -29.62 -5.11
CA GLY A 127 11.61 -30.97 -4.91
C GLY A 127 11.68 -31.49 -3.48
N ASP A 128 12.48 -30.87 -2.61
CA ASP A 128 12.66 -31.20 -1.18
C ASP A 128 12.28 -30.00 -0.29
N SER A 129 11.42 -29.11 -0.80
CA SER A 129 10.99 -27.93 -0.07
C SER A 129 10.14 -28.33 1.15
N PRO A 130 10.35 -27.70 2.32
CA PRO A 130 9.53 -27.97 3.50
C PRO A 130 8.08 -27.49 3.35
N TYR A 131 7.84 -26.58 2.41
CA TYR A 131 6.53 -25.98 2.12
C TYR A 131 6.27 -25.98 0.62
N GLU A 132 5.01 -25.74 0.23
CA GLU A 132 4.65 -25.57 -1.18
C GLU A 132 5.43 -24.41 -1.81
N VAL A 133 5.74 -24.53 -3.11
CA VAL A 133 6.51 -23.52 -3.86
C VAL A 133 5.74 -23.16 -5.13
N HIS A 134 5.35 -21.90 -5.26
CA HIS A 134 4.62 -21.41 -6.44
C HIS A 134 5.40 -20.34 -7.19
N ARG A 135 5.60 -20.54 -8.49
CA ARG A 135 6.05 -19.45 -9.38
C ARG A 135 4.84 -18.67 -9.89
N ILE A 136 4.85 -17.36 -9.66
CA ILE A 136 3.71 -16.48 -9.92
C ILE A 136 4.13 -15.22 -10.67
N ASP A 137 3.14 -14.44 -11.11
CA ASP A 137 3.31 -13.29 -12.01
C ASP A 137 3.56 -11.94 -11.31
N ARG A 138 3.67 -11.92 -9.96
CA ARG A 138 4.02 -10.70 -9.23
C ARG A 138 5.46 -10.25 -9.53
N GLY A 139 5.71 -8.95 -9.37
CA GLY A 139 7.06 -8.41 -9.29
C GLY A 139 7.83 -8.91 -8.06
N GLY A 140 9.14 -8.69 -8.09
CA GLY A 140 10.05 -9.11 -7.02
C GLY A 140 10.47 -10.58 -7.13
N GLU A 141 11.18 -11.03 -6.11
CA GLU A 141 11.86 -12.31 -6.08
C GLU A 141 11.09 -13.33 -5.21
N VAL A 142 11.79 -14.18 -4.46
CA VAL A 142 11.18 -15.13 -3.51
C VAL A 142 10.65 -14.41 -2.26
N THR A 143 9.54 -14.90 -1.70
CA THR A 143 9.07 -14.54 -0.36
C THR A 143 8.37 -15.74 0.30
N TYR A 144 8.16 -15.65 1.60
CA TYR A 144 7.37 -16.57 2.40
C TYR A 144 6.03 -15.92 2.81
N HIS A 145 4.98 -16.75 2.88
CA HIS A 145 3.72 -16.45 3.55
C HIS A 145 3.36 -17.56 4.53
N GLY A 146 2.69 -17.22 5.63
CA GLY A 146 2.25 -18.19 6.62
C GLY A 146 1.34 -17.57 7.68
N PRO A 147 0.88 -18.37 8.66
CA PRO A 147 0.06 -17.90 9.76
C PRO A 147 0.71 -16.73 10.52
N GLY A 148 -0.11 -15.77 10.96
CA GLY A 148 0.34 -14.54 11.61
C GLY A 148 0.87 -13.47 10.65
N GLN A 149 0.88 -13.73 9.34
CA GLN A 149 1.19 -12.73 8.32
C GLN A 149 -0.11 -12.23 7.68
N LEU A 150 -0.41 -10.94 7.83
CA LEU A 150 -1.56 -10.32 7.21
C LEU A 150 -1.25 -10.00 5.73
N VAL A 151 -1.94 -10.67 4.82
CA VAL A 151 -1.79 -10.46 3.38
C VAL A 151 -3.00 -9.69 2.86
N MET A 152 -2.74 -8.62 2.10
CA MET A 152 -3.76 -7.86 1.40
C MET A 152 -3.51 -7.89 -0.10
N TYR A 153 -4.55 -8.25 -0.85
CA TYR A 153 -4.59 -8.23 -2.30
C TYR A 153 -5.58 -7.19 -2.82
N PRO A 154 -5.17 -5.91 -2.94
CA PRO A 154 -6.00 -4.92 -3.60
C PRO A 154 -5.96 -5.15 -5.11
N ILE A 155 -7.15 -5.35 -5.67
CA ILE A 155 -7.39 -5.42 -7.10
C ILE A 155 -8.00 -4.08 -7.51
N ILE A 156 -7.20 -3.21 -8.11
CA ILE A 156 -7.58 -1.81 -8.40
C ILE A 156 -7.43 -1.54 -9.90
N ASN A 157 -8.34 -0.77 -10.47
CA ASN A 157 -8.16 -0.23 -11.82
C ASN A 157 -7.60 1.19 -11.75
N LEU A 158 -6.33 1.33 -12.13
CA LEU A 158 -5.57 2.59 -12.04
C LEU A 158 -6.16 3.74 -12.86
N ARG A 159 -7.03 3.47 -13.84
CA ARG A 159 -7.71 4.51 -14.62
C ARG A 159 -8.64 5.40 -13.79
N TYR A 160 -9.09 4.90 -12.64
CA TYR A 160 -9.95 5.63 -11.70
C TYR A 160 -9.18 6.17 -10.48
N HIS A 161 -7.86 6.03 -10.50
CA HIS A 161 -6.94 6.52 -9.47
C HIS A 161 -5.85 7.31 -10.19
N GLU A 162 -4.61 6.82 -10.18
CA GLU A 162 -3.49 7.39 -10.92
C GLU A 162 -2.85 6.33 -11.80
N LEU A 163 -2.60 6.66 -13.07
CA LEU A 163 -2.00 5.77 -14.08
C LEU A 163 -0.48 5.65 -13.91
N ASP A 164 -0.02 5.39 -12.69
CA ASP A 164 1.39 5.19 -12.35
C ASP A 164 1.56 4.04 -11.34
N LEU A 165 2.34 3.03 -11.74
CA LEU A 165 2.67 1.90 -10.88
C LEU A 165 3.64 2.26 -9.76
N HIS A 166 4.48 3.27 -9.95
CA HIS A 166 5.36 3.75 -8.89
C HIS A 166 4.54 4.44 -7.82
N TRP A 167 3.64 5.35 -8.20
CA TRP A 167 2.63 5.91 -7.30
C TRP A 167 1.90 4.81 -6.53
N TYR A 168 1.32 3.81 -7.22
CA TYR A 168 0.56 2.76 -6.56
C TYR A 168 1.39 2.00 -5.51
N LEU A 169 2.63 1.63 -5.85
CA LEU A 169 3.53 0.97 -4.93
C LEU A 169 3.89 1.86 -3.73
N ARG A 170 4.20 3.14 -3.95
CA ARG A 170 4.49 4.09 -2.86
C ARG A 170 3.27 4.33 -1.98
N SER A 171 2.07 4.33 -2.54
CA SER A 171 0.81 4.43 -1.79
C SER A 171 0.62 3.21 -0.89
N LEU A 172 0.93 1.99 -1.35
CA LEU A 172 0.90 0.80 -0.47
C LEU A 172 1.94 0.87 0.65
N GLU A 173 3.15 1.40 0.39
CA GLU A 173 4.14 1.63 1.44
C GLU A 173 3.63 2.65 2.47
N ASP A 174 3.00 3.75 2.03
CA ASP A 174 2.44 4.78 2.91
C ASP A 174 1.27 4.23 3.76
N VAL A 175 0.40 3.38 3.19
CA VAL A 175 -0.66 2.67 3.92
C VAL A 175 -0.08 1.91 5.12
N ILE A 176 0.96 1.11 4.88
CA ILE A 176 1.57 0.30 5.94
C ILE A 176 2.27 1.19 6.97
N ILE A 177 3.01 2.22 6.53
CA ILE A 177 3.72 3.14 7.43
C ILE A 177 2.73 3.87 8.35
N ARG A 178 1.64 4.41 7.80
CA ARG A 178 0.60 5.08 8.59
C ARG A 178 -0.09 4.11 9.54
N ALA A 179 -0.41 2.91 9.08
CA ALA A 179 -1.07 1.90 9.91
C ALA A 179 -0.21 1.49 11.10
N LEU A 180 1.09 1.28 10.89
CA LEU A 180 2.06 0.97 11.94
C LEU A 180 2.22 2.12 12.95
N HIS A 181 2.23 3.36 12.46
CA HIS A 181 2.34 4.53 13.32
C HIS A 181 1.07 4.74 14.17
N SER A 182 -0.11 4.68 13.55
CA SER A 182 -1.38 5.00 14.21
C SER A 182 -1.79 3.95 15.24
N ALA A 183 -1.59 2.66 14.95
CA ALA A 183 -2.00 1.57 15.84
C ALA A 183 -0.95 1.20 16.89
N PHE A 184 0.33 1.26 16.54
CA PHE A 184 1.40 0.69 17.37
C PHE A 184 2.48 1.69 17.76
N SER A 185 2.39 2.95 17.32
CA SER A 185 3.45 3.95 17.48
C SER A 185 4.81 3.50 16.91
N ILE A 186 4.80 2.58 15.94
CA ILE A 186 6.00 2.04 15.30
C ILE A 186 6.45 3.03 14.21
N LYS A 187 7.69 3.51 14.31
CA LYS A 187 8.30 4.37 13.30
C LYS A 187 8.87 3.52 12.16
N ALA A 188 8.07 3.33 11.12
CA ALA A 188 8.46 2.63 9.91
C ALA A 188 8.88 3.60 8.79
N SER A 189 9.63 3.10 7.80
CA SER A 189 10.13 3.88 6.67
C SER A 189 10.33 3.02 5.42
N THR A 190 10.54 3.67 4.28
CA THR A 190 11.00 3.03 3.05
C THR A 190 12.52 3.12 2.95
N VAL A 191 13.12 2.18 2.22
CA VAL A 191 14.55 2.22 1.92
C VAL A 191 14.73 2.35 0.41
N LYS A 192 15.52 3.34 -0.02
CA LYS A 192 15.78 3.59 -1.44
C LYS A 192 16.34 2.33 -2.10
N GLY A 193 15.70 1.91 -3.19
CA GLY A 193 16.06 0.72 -3.95
C GLY A 193 15.52 -0.60 -3.39
N LEU A 194 14.91 -0.60 -2.19
CA LEU A 194 14.43 -1.81 -1.54
C LEU A 194 12.92 -1.71 -1.24
N THR A 195 12.11 -2.24 -2.15
CA THR A 195 10.65 -2.24 -2.04
C THR A 195 10.16 -2.89 -0.76
N GLY A 196 9.18 -2.25 -0.11
CA GLY A 196 8.56 -2.71 1.13
C GLY A 196 8.82 -1.74 2.29
N VAL A 197 8.34 -2.13 3.47
CA VAL A 197 8.38 -1.26 4.66
C VAL A 197 9.29 -1.85 5.73
N TRP A 198 10.04 -0.95 6.37
CA TRP A 198 11.18 -1.27 7.23
C TRP A 198 11.08 -0.56 8.57
N VAL A 199 11.50 -1.24 9.64
CA VAL A 199 11.71 -0.67 10.97
C VAL A 199 13.16 -0.89 11.36
N GLY A 200 13.94 0.19 11.33
CA GLY A 200 15.40 0.09 11.40
C GLY A 200 15.94 -0.71 10.21
N ASP A 201 16.63 -1.82 10.48
CA ASP A 201 17.19 -2.76 9.50
C ASP A 201 16.30 -3.96 9.19
N GLN A 202 15.13 -4.06 9.84
CA GLN A 202 14.20 -5.18 9.70
C GLN A 202 13.09 -4.86 8.70
N LYS A 203 12.91 -5.71 7.69
CA LYS A 203 11.77 -5.66 6.77
C LYS A 203 10.53 -6.22 7.46
N VAL A 204 9.52 -5.39 7.66
CA VAL A 204 8.26 -5.79 8.32
C VAL A 204 7.14 -6.07 7.32
N ALA A 205 7.25 -5.54 6.09
CA ALA A 205 6.30 -5.85 5.04
C ALA A 205 6.95 -5.98 3.65
N ALA A 206 6.52 -6.98 2.90
CA ALA A 206 6.84 -7.15 1.50
C ALA A 206 5.71 -6.59 0.63
N ILE A 207 6.08 -6.03 -0.53
CA ILE A 207 5.12 -5.58 -1.55
C ILE A 207 5.56 -6.16 -2.88
N GLY A 208 4.62 -6.82 -3.57
CA GLY A 208 4.83 -7.40 -4.88
C GLY A 208 3.52 -7.34 -5.65
N ILE A 209 3.53 -6.65 -6.78
CA ILE A 209 2.32 -6.36 -7.57
C ILE A 209 2.48 -6.86 -9.00
N HIS A 210 1.36 -7.08 -9.68
CA HIS A 210 1.30 -7.23 -11.14
C HIS A 210 0.25 -6.29 -11.69
N CYS A 211 0.45 -5.77 -12.91
CA CYS A 211 -0.53 -4.94 -13.59
C CYS A 211 -0.83 -5.51 -14.97
N SER A 212 -2.11 -5.60 -15.32
CA SER A 212 -2.51 -6.05 -16.64
C SER A 212 -3.80 -5.37 -17.09
N ARG A 213 -3.76 -4.69 -18.25
CA ARG A 213 -4.83 -3.78 -18.74
C ARG A 213 -5.32 -2.81 -17.65
N TYR A 214 -4.39 -2.10 -17.02
CA TYR A 214 -4.63 -1.10 -15.95
C TYR A 214 -5.14 -1.66 -14.61
N ILE A 215 -5.43 -2.97 -14.54
CA ILE A 215 -5.83 -3.63 -13.31
C ILE A 215 -4.60 -4.16 -12.59
N VAL A 216 -4.32 -3.62 -11.41
CA VAL A 216 -3.29 -4.11 -10.49
C VAL A 216 -3.87 -5.20 -9.58
N TYR A 217 -3.05 -6.19 -9.20
CA TYR A 217 -3.36 -7.24 -8.22
C TYR A 217 -2.07 -7.82 -7.62
N HIS A 218 -2.19 -8.88 -6.81
CA HIS A 218 -1.30 -9.16 -5.69
C HIS A 218 -1.35 -7.99 -4.71
N GLY A 219 -0.26 -7.64 -4.02
CA GLY A 219 -0.33 -6.56 -3.05
C GLY A 219 0.80 -6.61 -2.04
N LEU A 220 0.42 -6.67 -0.77
CA LEU A 220 1.33 -6.56 0.37
C LEU A 220 1.17 -7.74 1.32
N ALA A 221 2.23 -8.04 2.05
CA ALA A 221 2.26 -9.00 3.13
C ALA A 221 2.96 -8.37 4.34
N LEU A 222 2.22 -8.16 5.42
CA LEU A 222 2.68 -7.54 6.67
C LEU A 222 2.90 -8.61 7.73
N ASN A 223 4.13 -8.68 8.26
CA ASN A 223 4.46 -9.62 9.32
C ASN A 223 3.93 -9.09 10.66
N VAL A 224 2.85 -9.67 11.17
CA VAL A 224 2.24 -9.24 12.44
C VAL A 224 2.79 -10.09 13.58
N THR A 225 2.39 -11.37 13.61
CA THR A 225 2.81 -12.39 14.58
C THR A 225 3.54 -13.55 13.91
N THR A 226 3.91 -13.36 12.64
CA THR A 226 4.48 -14.35 11.73
C THR A 226 5.71 -15.04 12.33
N ASP A 227 5.76 -16.37 12.22
CA ASP A 227 7.00 -17.11 12.40
C ASP A 227 7.98 -16.74 11.28
N LEU A 228 9.13 -16.20 11.67
CA LEU A 228 10.14 -15.69 10.75
C LEU A 228 11.18 -16.75 10.35
N ALA A 229 11.23 -17.91 11.02
CA ALA A 229 12.20 -18.97 10.72
C ALA A 229 12.21 -19.42 9.24
N PRO A 230 11.07 -19.51 8.53
CA PRO A 230 11.05 -19.83 7.10
C PRO A 230 11.79 -18.81 6.22
N PHE A 231 11.90 -17.54 6.63
CA PHE A 231 12.68 -16.55 5.88
C PHE A 231 14.18 -16.86 5.89
N GLU A 232 14.70 -17.64 6.84
CA GLU A 232 16.11 -18.06 6.89
C GLU A 232 16.46 -19.10 5.82
N ARG A 233 15.44 -19.70 5.19
CA ARG A 233 15.59 -20.70 4.12
C ARG A 233 15.62 -20.08 2.72
N ILE A 234 15.47 -18.76 2.62
CA ILE A 234 15.45 -18.03 1.36
C ILE A 234 16.33 -16.78 1.45
N VAL A 235 16.69 -16.23 0.29
CA VAL A 235 17.31 -14.91 0.17
C VAL A 235 16.24 -13.92 -0.31
N PRO A 236 15.47 -13.29 0.60
CA PRO A 236 14.37 -12.43 0.19
C PRO A 236 14.92 -11.16 -0.45
N CYS A 237 14.46 -10.87 -1.68
CA CYS A 237 14.86 -9.69 -2.45
C CYS A 237 16.39 -9.57 -2.70
N GLY A 238 17.14 -10.68 -2.68
CA GLY A 238 18.54 -10.73 -3.12
C GLY A 238 19.52 -10.06 -2.15
N ILE A 239 19.03 -9.63 -0.98
CA ILE A 239 19.78 -8.86 0.00
C ILE A 239 20.18 -9.79 1.13
N LYS A 240 21.46 -10.17 1.18
CA LYS A 240 22.00 -11.05 2.23
C LYS A 240 22.17 -10.37 3.59
N ASP A 241 22.22 -9.02 3.62
CA ASP A 241 22.62 -8.26 4.81
C ASP A 241 21.46 -7.60 5.57
N ARG A 242 20.22 -8.04 5.36
CA ARG A 242 19.05 -7.42 6.02
C ARG A 242 18.10 -8.45 6.60
N ARG A 243 17.57 -8.12 7.78
CA ARG A 243 16.72 -9.00 8.57
C ARG A 243 15.26 -8.81 8.16
N VAL A 244 14.47 -9.85 8.39
CA VAL A 244 13.01 -9.75 8.41
C VAL A 244 12.58 -9.53 9.86
N GLY A 245 11.50 -8.78 10.07
CA GLY A 245 10.93 -8.55 11.40
C GLY A 245 9.40 -8.64 11.37
N SER A 246 8.81 -8.62 12.56
CA SER A 246 7.35 -8.64 12.78
C SER A 246 6.94 -7.56 13.78
N ILE A 247 5.66 -7.17 13.76
CA ILE A 247 5.09 -6.24 14.74
C ILE A 247 5.26 -6.78 16.16
N LYS A 248 4.95 -8.06 16.38
CA LYS A 248 5.06 -8.73 17.67
C LYS A 248 6.48 -8.63 18.22
N ASP A 249 7.50 -8.97 17.42
CA ASP A 249 8.90 -8.91 17.87
C ASP A 249 9.36 -7.49 18.22
N ILE A 250 8.87 -6.49 17.48
CA ILE A 250 9.18 -5.07 17.74
C ILE A 250 8.55 -4.64 19.06
N LEU A 251 7.28 -4.97 19.29
CA LEU A 251 6.54 -4.60 20.49
C LEU A 251 7.05 -5.36 21.72
N GLN A 252 7.34 -6.66 21.61
CA GLN A 252 7.84 -7.50 22.71
C GLN A 252 9.11 -6.90 23.32
N ARG A 253 10.02 -6.38 22.47
CA ARG A 253 11.25 -5.69 22.89
C ARG A 253 10.98 -4.37 23.60
N ALA A 254 9.92 -3.65 23.21
CA ALA A 254 9.52 -2.38 23.81
C ALA A 254 8.72 -2.57 25.11
N SER A 255 7.99 -3.67 25.25
CA SER A 255 7.08 -3.94 26.37
C SER A 255 7.74 -4.59 27.59
N ASN A 256 9.07 -4.72 27.63
CA ASN A 256 9.83 -5.37 28.72
C ASN A 256 9.28 -6.76 29.09
N GLY A 257 8.88 -7.55 28.09
CA GLY A 257 8.46 -8.94 28.29
C GLY A 257 6.99 -9.16 28.70
N ARG A 258 6.11 -8.15 28.57
CA ARG A 258 4.66 -8.40 28.64
C ARG A 258 4.25 -9.33 27.50
N GLU A 259 3.38 -10.29 27.81
CA GLU A 259 2.78 -11.16 26.81
C GLU A 259 1.83 -10.34 25.93
N LEU A 260 1.93 -10.53 24.62
CA LEU A 260 1.08 -9.91 23.62
C LEU A 260 0.16 -10.98 23.04
N ASN A 261 -1.12 -10.67 22.92
CA ASN A 261 -2.10 -11.59 22.35
C ASN A 261 -2.03 -11.53 20.82
N ASP A 262 -1.82 -12.68 20.18
CA ASP A 262 -1.64 -12.74 18.73
C ASP A 262 -2.90 -12.40 17.95
N ALA A 263 -4.07 -12.83 18.42
CA ALA A 263 -5.34 -12.51 17.77
C ALA A 263 -5.64 -11.01 17.85
N GLU A 264 -5.40 -10.41 19.03
CA GLU A 264 -5.60 -8.97 19.23
C GLU A 264 -4.64 -8.13 18.36
N LEU A 265 -3.36 -8.55 18.25
CA LEU A 265 -2.43 -7.90 17.33
C LEU A 265 -2.86 -8.02 15.87
N MET A 266 -3.40 -9.16 15.46
CA MET A 266 -3.93 -9.37 14.10
C MET A 266 -5.12 -8.46 13.82
N ASP A 267 -6.08 -8.36 14.75
CA ASP A 267 -7.26 -7.49 14.64
C ASP A 267 -6.84 -6.02 14.53
N ILE A 268 -6.00 -5.55 15.46
CA ILE A 268 -5.51 -4.15 15.47
C ILE A 268 -4.75 -3.82 14.17
N ALA A 269 -3.89 -4.73 13.70
CA ALA A 269 -3.15 -4.54 12.47
C ALA A 269 -4.09 -4.47 11.26
N TYR A 270 -5.07 -5.36 11.18
CA TYR A 270 -6.07 -5.38 10.12
C TYR A 270 -6.90 -4.10 10.10
N GLU A 271 -7.51 -3.72 11.22
CA GLU A 271 -8.36 -2.52 11.33
C GLU A 271 -7.62 -1.25 10.92
N SER A 272 -6.37 -1.12 11.38
CA SER A 272 -5.51 0.02 11.02
C SER A 272 -5.18 0.02 9.52
N LEU A 273 -4.84 -1.14 8.97
CA LEU A 273 -4.43 -1.28 7.58
C LEU A 273 -5.59 -1.00 6.60
N ILE A 274 -6.80 -1.53 6.85
CA ILE A 274 -7.96 -1.27 6.01
C ILE A 274 -8.38 0.20 6.06
N LYS A 275 -8.26 0.84 7.22
CA LYS A 275 -8.60 2.25 7.41
C LYS A 275 -7.67 3.15 6.60
N GLU A 276 -6.36 2.97 6.75
CA GLU A 276 -5.37 3.77 6.00
C GLU A 276 -5.43 3.47 4.51
N PHE A 277 -5.70 2.22 4.12
CA PHE A 277 -5.94 1.85 2.73
C PHE A 277 -7.15 2.57 2.13
N ALA A 278 -8.30 2.55 2.81
CA ALA A 278 -9.49 3.25 2.37
C ALA A 278 -9.28 4.77 2.27
N GLU A 279 -8.50 5.35 3.19
CA GLU A 279 -8.19 6.77 3.17
C GLU A 279 -7.25 7.14 2.02
N ILE A 280 -6.13 6.44 1.85
CA ILE A 280 -5.14 6.76 0.81
C ILE A 280 -5.73 6.59 -0.60
N PHE A 281 -6.52 5.54 -0.83
CA PHE A 281 -7.14 5.26 -2.12
C PHE A 281 -8.53 5.88 -2.30
N GLN A 282 -9.01 6.66 -1.31
CA GLN A 282 -10.33 7.30 -1.31
C GLN A 282 -11.47 6.30 -1.64
N LEU A 283 -11.47 5.17 -0.93
CA LEU A 283 -12.40 4.05 -1.15
C LEU A 283 -13.51 4.01 -0.08
N SER A 284 -14.69 3.56 -0.51
CA SER A 284 -15.76 3.10 0.36
C SER A 284 -15.72 1.58 0.39
N LEU A 285 -15.20 1.02 1.50
CA LEU A 285 -15.12 -0.42 1.70
C LEU A 285 -16.50 -0.96 2.07
N GLU A 286 -16.99 -1.91 1.28
CA GLU A 286 -18.24 -2.62 1.53
C GLU A 286 -17.94 -4.10 1.68
N PRO A 287 -18.46 -4.79 2.72
CA PRO A 287 -18.30 -6.23 2.85
C PRO A 287 -18.81 -6.95 1.59
N SER A 288 -18.04 -7.91 1.08
CA SER A 288 -18.54 -8.75 -0.01
C SER A 288 -19.72 -9.57 0.46
N THR A 289 -20.73 -9.69 -0.40
CA THR A 289 -21.87 -10.59 -0.19
C THR A 289 -21.57 -12.02 -0.64
N ASP A 290 -20.41 -12.25 -1.26
CA ASP A 290 -19.98 -13.57 -1.66
C ASP A 290 -19.27 -14.25 -0.48
N LEU A 291 -19.97 -15.19 0.14
CA LEU A 291 -19.54 -15.90 1.35
C LEU A 291 -18.41 -16.92 1.10
N TYR A 292 -18.00 -17.12 -0.16
CA TYR A 292 -17.01 -18.12 -0.54
C TYR A 292 -15.87 -17.46 -1.32
N LEU A 293 -14.63 -17.72 -0.89
CA LEU A 293 -13.46 -17.57 -1.75
C LEU A 293 -13.43 -18.69 -2.79
#